data_AF-A0A925TCT3-F1
#
_entry.id   AF-A0A925TCT3-F1
#
_cell.length_a   1.000
_cell.length_b   1.000
_cell.length_c   1.000
_cell.angle_alpha   90.00
_cell.angle_beta   90.00
_cell.angle_gamma   90.00
#
_symmetry.space_group_name_H-M   'P 1'
#
loop_
_entity.id
_entity.type
_entity.pdbx_description
1 polymer ?
#
loop_
_entity_poly.entity_id
_entity_poly.type
_entity_poly.pdbx_seq_one_letter_code
_entity_poly.pdbx_strand_id
1 'polypeptide(L)' 'MQKPEDYRKRAVFLRKLADQAMTEALKESYLELAANWDALADEADGKGTQEGPGQDAPQPG' A
#
# COMPACT_ATOMS: atom_id res chain seq x y z
N MET A 1 -6.78 8.60 8.62
CA MET A 1 -6.43 7.68 7.51
C MET A 1 -4.94 7.84 7.23
N GLN A 2 -4.16 6.76 7.16
CA GLN A 2 -2.77 6.82 6.66
C GLN A 2 -2.83 7.18 5.16
N LYS A 3 -1.96 8.08 4.69
CA LYS A 3 -2.01 8.54 3.30
C LYS A 3 -1.35 7.50 2.39
N PRO A 4 -1.78 7.35 1.12
CA PRO A 4 -1.12 6.49 0.14
C PRO A 4 0.41 6.73 0.04
N GLU A 5 0.83 7.99 0.19
CA GLU A 5 2.24 8.39 0.23
C GLU A 5 3.05 7.75 1.39
N ASP A 6 2.41 7.48 2.53
CA ASP A 6 3.08 6.85 3.69
C ASP A 6 3.42 5.38 3.40
N TYR A 7 2.56 4.69 2.65
CA TYR A 7 2.79 3.32 2.19
C TYR A 7 3.92 3.25 1.16
N ARG A 8 3.95 4.18 0.19
CA ARG A 8 5.06 4.30 -0.78
C ARG A 8 6.40 4.56 -0.09
N LYS A 9 6.44 5.43 0.93
CA LYS A 9 7.67 5.69 1.71
C LYS A 9 8.19 4.43 2.41
N ARG A 10 7.29 3.59 2.95
CA ARG A 10 7.66 2.30 3.55
C ARG A 10 8.22 1.32 2.53
N ALA A 11 7.61 1.22 1.35
CA ALA A 11 8.13 0.38 0.26
C ALA A 11 9.55 0.80 -0.16
N VAL A 12 9.81 2.10 -0.33
CA VAL A 12 11.14 2.63 -0.66
C VAL A 12 12.16 2.33 0.43
N PHE A 13 11.80 2.46 1.71
CA PHE A 13 12.69 2.12 2.82
C PHE A 13 13.07 0.64 2.81
N LEU A 14 12.11 -0.25 2.57
CA LEU A 14 12.35 -1.69 2.50
C LEU A 14 13.24 -2.09 1.33
N ARG A 15 13.08 -1.45 0.16
CA ARG A 15 14.00 -1.66 -0.97
C ARG A 15 15.44 -1.27 -0.61
N LYS A 16 15.65 -0.17 0.13
CA LYS A 16 16.98 0.20 0.64
C LYS A 16 17.55 -0.82 1.61
N LEU A 17 16.72 -1.43 2.47
CA LEU A 17 17.14 -2.52 3.34
C LEU A 17 17.48 -3.79 2.55
N ALA A 18 16.73 -4.07 1.48
CA ALA A 18 17.02 -5.17 0.55
C ALA A 18 18.39 -5.00 -0.11
N ASP A 19 18.74 -3.78 -0.52
CA ASP A 19 20.06 -3.47 -1.08
C ASP A 19 21.21 -3.63 -0.07
N GLN A 20 20.91 -3.50 1.23
CA GLN A 20 21.88 -3.66 2.34
C GLN A 20 21.87 -5.06 2.96
N ALA A 21 21.00 -5.96 2.49
CA ALA A 21 20.84 -7.29 3.08
C ALA A 21 22.09 -8.14 2.89
N MET A 22 22.51 -8.81 3.96
CA MET A 22 23.71 -9.68 3.94
C MET A 22 23.45 -11.05 3.29
N THR A 23 22.18 -11.43 3.08
CA THR A 23 21.79 -12.70 2.47
C THR A 23 20.70 -12.49 1.42
N GLU A 24 20.67 -13.38 0.43
CA GLU A 24 19.63 -13.35 -0.62
C GLU A 24 18.23 -13.57 -0.03
N ALA A 25 18.07 -14.51 0.91
CA ALA A 25 16.78 -14.75 1.57
C ALA A 25 16.24 -13.50 2.30
N LEU A 26 17.12 -12.73 2.95
CA LEU A 26 16.74 -11.49 3.62
C LEU A 26 16.40 -10.40 2.60
N LYS A 27 17.17 -10.31 1.51
CA LYS A 27 16.88 -9.41 0.39
C LYS A 27 15.50 -9.69 -0.21
N GLU A 28 15.20 -10.95 -0.52
CA GLU A 28 13.92 -11.39 -1.07
C GLU A 28 12.77 -11.06 -0.11
N SER A 29 12.94 -11.30 1.19
CA SER A 29 11.95 -10.97 2.21
C SER A 29 11.63 -9.47 2.25
N TYR A 30 12.65 -8.61 2.14
CA TYR A 30 12.45 -7.16 2.08
C TYR A 30 11.80 -6.69 0.77
N LEU A 31 12.12 -7.32 -0.36
CA LEU A 31 11.50 -7.01 -1.64
C LEU A 31 10.02 -7.42 -1.68
N GLU A 32 9.69 -8.60 -1.15
CA GLU A 32 8.30 -9.06 -1.01
C GLU A 32 7.49 -8.10 -0.13
N LEU A 33 8.05 -7.72 1.03
CA LEU A 33 7.39 -6.78 1.91
C LEU A 33 7.22 -5.40 1.26
N ALA A 34 8.22 -4.93 0.50
CA ALA A 34 8.11 -3.67 -0.25
C ALA A 34 6.98 -3.72 -1.28
N ALA A 35 6.84 -4.82 -2.01
CA ALA A 35 5.76 -5.02 -2.98
C ALA A 35 4.37 -4.99 -2.31
N ASN A 36 4.23 -5.60 -1.13
CA ASN A 36 2.97 -5.55 -0.36
C ASN A 36 2.62 -4.11 0.05
N TRP A 37 3.60 -3.30 0.45
CA TRP A 37 3.35 -1.89 0.76
C TRP A 37 2.99 -1.05 -0.46
N ASP A 38 3.55 -1.35 -1.63
CA ASP A 38 3.14 -0.70 -2.88
C ASP A 38 1.69 -1.05 -3.24
N ALA A 39 1.30 -2.32 -3.11
CA ALA A 39 -0.08 -2.75 -3.32
C ALA A 39 -1.06 -2.03 -2.37
N LEU A 40 -0.71 -1.91 -1.09
CA LEU A 40 -1.50 -1.16 -0.11
C LEU A 40 -1.60 0.34 -0.47
N ALA A 41 -0.54 0.91 -1.04
CA ALA A 41 -0.57 2.29 -1.52
C ALA A 41 -1.55 2.45 -2.68
N ASP A 42 -1.52 1.53 -3.64
CA ASP A 42 -2.41 1.51 -4.79
C ASP A 42 -3.88 1.29 -4.37
N GLU A 43 -4.13 0.42 -3.40
CA GLU A 43 -5.47 0.24 -2.83
C GLU A 43 -5.95 1.48 -2.07
N ALA A 44 -5.08 2.15 -1.33
CA ALA A 44 -5.41 3.38 -0.61
C ALA A 44 -5.69 4.56 -1.55
N ASP A 45 -4.96 4.64 -2.67
CA ASP A 45 -5.17 5.62 -3.73
C ASP A 45 -6.49 5.36 -4.48
N GLY A 46 -6.73 4.10 -4.87
CA GLY A 46 -7.96 3.67 -5.55
C GLY A 46 -9.22 3.75 -4.69
N LYS A 47 -9.13 3.53 -3.37
CA LYS A 47 -10.26 3.76 -2.45
C LYS A 47 -10.58 5.24 -2.27
N GLY A 48 -9.63 6.15 -2.52
CA GLY A 48 -9.89 7.59 -2.59
C GLY A 48 -10.73 7.99 -3.82
N THR A 49 -10.81 7.14 -4.84
CA THR A 49 -11.65 7.33 -6.04
C THR A 49 -12.98 6.60 -5.97
N GLN A 50 -13.18 5.72 -4.97
CA GLN A 50 -14.42 4.98 -4.73
C GLN A 50 -15.30 5.63 -3.64
N GLU A 51 -15.27 6.95 -3.51
CA GLU A 51 -16.46 7.71 -3.08
C GLU A 51 -17.28 8.06 -4.33
N GLY A 52 -17.83 7.04 -4.98
CA GLY A 52 -18.90 7.23 -5.96
C GLY A 52 -20.14 7.78 -5.22
N PRO A 53 -20.87 8.75 -5.79
CA PRO A 53 -22.09 9.28 -5.17
C PRO A 53 -23.15 8.19 -5.13
N GLY A 54 -23.25 7.53 -3.98
CA GLY A 54 -24.19 6.45 -3.71
C GLY A 54 -24.89 6.63 -2.36
N GLN A 55 -25.10 7.87 -1.93
CA GLN A 55 -26.18 8.19 -0.99
C GLN A 55 -27.49 8.29 -1.79
N ASP A 56 -28.06 7.16 -2.20
CA ASP A 56 -29.49 7.07 -2.49
C ASP A 56 -29.93 5.60 -2.37
N ALA A 57 -29.91 5.11 -1.14
CA ALA A 57 -30.73 3.96 -0.79
C ALA A 57 -32.04 4.53 -0.20
N PRO A 58 -33.19 4.42 -0.88
CA PRO A 58 -34.46 4.84 -0.32
C PRO A 58 -34.74 4.00 0.93
N GLN A 59 -34.94 4.68 2.07
CA GLN A 59 -35.56 4.07 3.25
C GLN A 59 -36.95 3.56 2.85
N PRO A 60 -37.26 2.27 3.00
CA PRO A 60 -38.65 1.83 2.99
C PRO A 60 -39.27 2.22 4.33
N GLY A 61 -40.36 3.00 4.26
CA GLY A 61 -41.28 3.22 5.37
C GLY A 61 -42.16 2.02 5.67
#